data_AF-A0A0D7B0K1-F1
#
_entry.id   AF-A0A0D7B0K1-F1
#
_cell.length_a   1.000
_cell.length_b   1.000
_cell.length_c   1.000
_cell.angle_alpha   90.00
_cell.angle_beta   90.00
_cell.angle_gamma   90.00
#
_symmetry.space_group_name_H-M   'P 1'
#
loop_
_entity.id
_entity.type
_entity.pdbx_description
1 polymer ?
#
loop_
_entity_poly.entity_id
_entity_poly.type
_entity_poly.pdbx_seq_one_letter_code
_entity_poly.pdbx_strand_id
1 'polypeptide(L)'
;SPDPDTLCPFCDKQLPANPTPVLRKILKLAIKRSRSCPRPLNPNGRQADLVDVFVPVCQRHRFESDLLPEAEAKGWPKEIEFDRVEKRVKQLRDDLKDLITDPEIRTNNRFWVEVMSEIKKKGALGATKMQNQFANFDKTQPGYYGEQGAAVIQNTLYNMFPPSMMDQNAIKPISPADFIARVLVPETALCLIAEDCKTHKSQALKILRESSAYGAAMFPADDG
;
A
#
# COMPACT_ATOMS: atom_id res chain seq x y z
N SER A 1 27.02 -24.43 12.95
CA SER A 1 25.68 -24.34 12.35
C SER A 1 24.93 -23.18 12.97
N PRO A 2 24.07 -22.46 12.22
CA PRO A 2 23.19 -21.46 12.81
C PRO A 2 22.28 -22.09 13.87
N ASP A 3 21.90 -21.31 14.88
CA ASP A 3 20.97 -21.74 15.92
C ASP A 3 19.59 -22.02 15.29
N PRO A 4 19.06 -23.26 15.39
CA PRO A 4 17.74 -23.63 14.85
C PRO A 4 16.59 -22.73 15.30
N ASP A 5 16.68 -22.11 16.47
CA ASP A 5 15.64 -21.23 17.00
C ASP A 5 15.64 -19.84 16.33
N THR A 6 16.70 -19.53 15.59
CA THR A 6 16.84 -18.29 14.80
C THR A 6 16.37 -18.45 13.35
N LEU A 7 15.99 -19.65 12.93
CA LEU A 7 15.56 -19.93 11.56
C LEU A 7 14.04 -19.96 11.44
N CYS A 8 13.54 -19.47 10.31
CA CYS A 8 12.14 -19.62 9.95
C CYS A 8 11.84 -21.10 9.74
N PRO A 9 10.83 -21.68 10.43
CA PRO A 9 10.52 -23.10 10.33
C PRO A 9 10.03 -23.52 8.93
N PHE A 10 9.69 -22.56 8.07
CA PHE A 10 9.14 -22.82 6.75
C PHE A 10 10.18 -22.69 5.63
N CYS A 11 10.93 -21.58 5.58
CA CYS A 11 11.85 -21.29 4.47
C CYS A 11 13.34 -21.38 4.81
N ASP A 12 13.69 -21.74 6.06
CA ASP A 12 15.06 -21.89 6.56
C ASP A 12 15.92 -20.61 6.57
N LYS A 13 15.34 -19.46 6.21
CA LYS A 13 16.02 -18.16 6.34
C LYS A 13 16.00 -17.67 7.78
N GLN A 14 16.96 -16.82 8.14
CA GLN A 14 17.04 -16.22 9.46
C GLN A 14 15.82 -15.32 9.74
N LEU A 15 15.25 -15.45 10.94
CA LEU A 15 14.22 -14.56 11.46
C LEU A 15 14.84 -13.24 11.91
N PRO A 16 14.07 -12.15 11.95
CA PRO A 16 14.55 -10.89 12.53
C PRO A 16 14.95 -11.13 13.99
N ALA A 17 16.02 -10.46 14.45
CA ALA A 17 16.52 -10.61 15.82
C ALA A 17 15.46 -10.27 16.88
N ASN A 18 14.59 -9.28 16.58
CA ASN A 18 13.49 -8.86 17.42
C ASN A 18 12.16 -8.92 16.65
N PRO A 19 11.53 -10.10 16.52
CA PRO A 19 10.24 -10.24 15.83
C PRO A 19 9.16 -9.38 16.48
N THR A 20 8.37 -8.68 15.66
CA THR A 20 7.24 -7.89 16.15
C THR A 20 6.14 -8.79 16.74
N PRO A 21 5.22 -8.25 17.56
CA PRO A 21 4.08 -9.02 18.06
C PRO A 21 3.27 -9.70 16.95
N VAL A 22 3.19 -9.07 15.76
CA VAL A 22 2.47 -9.61 14.60
C VAL A 22 3.14 -10.87 14.06
N LEU A 23 4.47 -10.82 13.79
CA LEU A 23 5.18 -12.02 13.33
C LEU A 23 5.15 -13.13 14.37
N ARG A 24 5.25 -12.81 15.66
CA ARG A 24 5.10 -13.81 16.73
C ARG A 24 3.71 -14.46 16.71
N LYS A 25 2.64 -13.69 16.55
CA LYS A 25 1.26 -14.19 16.43
C LYS A 25 1.12 -15.11 15.20
N ILE A 26 1.60 -14.67 14.05
CA ILE A 26 1.55 -15.42 12.78
C ILE A 26 2.34 -16.73 12.88
N LEU A 27 3.58 -16.70 13.38
CA LEU A 27 4.38 -17.91 13.59
C LEU A 27 3.69 -18.90 14.53
N LYS A 28 3.16 -18.41 15.66
CA LYS A 28 2.46 -19.26 16.64
C LYS A 28 1.23 -19.94 16.03
N LEU A 29 0.44 -19.23 15.22
CA LEU A 29 -0.72 -19.80 14.54
C LEU A 29 -0.31 -20.78 13.43
N ALA A 30 0.70 -20.43 12.65
CA ALA A 30 1.22 -21.26 11.57
C ALA A 30 1.79 -22.59 12.07
N ILE A 31 2.48 -22.59 13.22
CA ILE A 31 3.00 -23.81 13.85
C ILE A 31 1.87 -24.78 14.19
N LYS A 32 0.72 -24.28 14.69
CA LYS A 32 -0.46 -25.11 14.99
C LYS A 32 -1.11 -25.72 13.74
N ARG A 33 -1.00 -25.05 12.59
CA ARG A 33 -1.60 -25.46 11.31
C ARG A 33 -0.64 -26.25 10.40
N SER A 34 0.51 -26.68 10.91
CA SER A 34 1.57 -27.32 10.13
C SER A 34 2.06 -28.62 10.77
N ARG A 35 2.79 -29.42 10.00
CA ARG A 35 3.36 -30.70 10.42
C ARG A 35 4.88 -30.57 10.59
N SER A 36 5.42 -31.30 11.56
CA SER A 36 6.88 -31.38 11.74
C SER A 36 7.53 -31.98 10.49
N CYS A 37 8.57 -31.34 9.97
CA CYS A 37 9.37 -31.78 8.84
C CYS A 37 10.83 -31.34 9.07
N PRO A 38 11.55 -31.97 10.03
CA PRO A 38 12.90 -31.60 10.39
C PRO A 38 13.85 -31.72 9.18
N ARG A 39 14.78 -30.77 9.06
CA ARG A 39 15.79 -30.73 7.99
C ARG A 39 17.19 -30.69 8.61
N PRO A 40 18.24 -31.16 7.92
CA PRO A 40 19.60 -31.22 8.48
C PRO A 40 20.12 -29.89 9.04
N LEU A 41 19.75 -28.77 8.41
CA LEU A 41 20.15 -27.42 8.85
C LEU A 41 19.08 -26.71 9.69
N ASN A 42 17.86 -27.26 9.75
CA ASN A 42 16.75 -26.72 10.51
C ASN A 42 15.93 -27.87 11.15
N PRO A 43 16.35 -28.38 12.32
CA PRO A 43 15.60 -29.38 13.07
C PRO A 43 14.16 -28.96 13.40
N ASN A 44 13.90 -27.65 13.49
CA ASN A 44 12.58 -27.07 13.72
C ASN A 44 11.75 -26.91 12.43
N GLY A 45 12.23 -27.46 11.30
CA GLY A 45 11.56 -27.40 10.00
C GLY A 45 10.13 -27.94 10.04
N ARG A 46 9.24 -27.29 9.30
CA ARG A 46 7.81 -27.63 9.20
C ARG A 46 7.32 -27.57 7.76
N GLN A 47 6.28 -28.34 7.48
CA GLN A 47 5.54 -28.33 6.22
C GLN A 47 4.11 -27.86 6.47
N ALA A 48 3.61 -26.95 5.63
CA ALA A 48 2.28 -26.37 5.74
C ALA A 48 1.69 -26.12 4.34
N ASP A 49 0.41 -25.73 4.33
CA ASP A 49 -0.19 -25.18 3.12
C ASP A 49 0.59 -23.96 2.62
N LEU A 50 0.78 -23.90 1.29
CA LEU A 50 1.62 -22.87 0.69
C LEU A 50 0.98 -21.48 0.79
N VAL A 51 -0.32 -21.37 0.49
CA VAL A 51 -1.02 -20.10 0.34
C VAL A 51 -1.44 -19.55 1.69
N ASP A 52 -2.02 -20.40 2.54
CA ASP A 52 -2.66 -19.97 3.79
C ASP A 52 -1.69 -19.84 4.97
N VAL A 53 -0.51 -20.47 4.89
CA VAL A 53 0.41 -20.57 6.02
C VAL A 53 1.82 -20.18 5.64
N PHE A 54 2.41 -20.85 4.64
CA PHE A 54 3.82 -20.63 4.30
C PHE A 54 4.05 -19.20 3.79
N VAL A 55 3.28 -18.76 2.79
CA VAL A 55 3.47 -17.47 2.12
C VAL A 55 3.30 -16.29 3.10
N PRO A 56 2.23 -16.21 3.91
CA PRO A 56 2.04 -15.12 4.87
C PRO A 56 3.17 -15.01 5.90
N VAL A 57 3.61 -16.14 6.47
CA VAL A 57 4.75 -16.16 7.41
C VAL A 57 6.01 -15.64 6.73
N CYS A 58 6.31 -16.18 5.54
CA CYS A 58 7.52 -15.85 4.79
C CYS A 58 7.53 -14.41 4.27
N GLN A 59 6.38 -13.87 3.89
CA GLN A 59 6.24 -12.46 3.55
C GLN A 59 6.47 -11.57 4.78
N ARG A 60 5.81 -11.88 5.91
CA ARG A 60 5.94 -11.06 7.11
C ARG A 60 7.36 -11.04 7.69
N HIS A 61 8.03 -12.19 7.81
CA HIS A 61 9.38 -12.16 8.40
C HIS A 61 10.40 -11.51 7.45
N ARG A 62 10.26 -11.64 6.12
CA ARG A 62 11.12 -10.91 5.17
C ARG A 62 10.89 -9.40 5.30
N PHE A 63 9.64 -8.97 5.39
CA PHE A 63 9.30 -7.58 5.67
C PHE A 63 10.00 -7.08 6.95
N GLU A 64 9.92 -7.84 8.05
CA GLU A 64 10.54 -7.44 9.32
C GLU A 64 12.07 -7.53 9.34
N SER A 65 12.66 -8.41 8.54
CA SER A 65 14.13 -8.53 8.43
C SER A 65 14.73 -7.44 7.54
N ASP A 66 14.06 -7.10 6.44
CA ASP A 66 14.67 -6.29 5.37
C ASP A 66 14.08 -4.87 5.34
N LEU A 67 12.75 -4.75 5.26
CA LEU A 67 12.08 -3.48 4.97
C LEU A 67 11.75 -2.65 6.21
N LEU A 68 11.38 -3.31 7.32
CA LEU A 68 11.05 -2.61 8.56
C LEU A 68 12.25 -1.82 9.13
N PRO A 69 13.49 -2.37 9.18
CA PRO A 69 14.65 -1.59 9.63
C PRO A 69 14.97 -0.39 8.73
N GLU A 70 14.81 -0.54 7.41
CA GLU A 70 14.98 0.57 6.47
C GLU A 70 13.92 1.67 6.71
N ALA A 71 12.67 1.27 6.89
CA ALA A 71 11.58 2.19 7.18
C ALA A 71 11.78 2.95 8.50
N GLU A 72 12.28 2.26 9.54
CA GLU A 72 12.65 2.89 10.82
C GLU A 72 13.78 3.90 10.64
N ALA A 73 14.83 3.56 9.87
CA ALA A 73 15.92 4.47 9.57
C ALA A 73 15.47 5.71 8.76
N LYS A 74 14.44 5.54 7.91
CA LYS A 74 13.79 6.64 7.16
C LYS A 74 12.73 7.40 7.98
N GLY A 75 12.40 6.94 9.18
CA GLY A 75 11.41 7.57 10.05
C GLY A 75 9.95 7.41 9.60
N TRP A 76 9.63 6.36 8.83
CA TRP A 76 8.24 6.09 8.44
C TRP A 76 7.40 5.60 9.63
N PRO A 77 6.10 5.95 9.68
CA PRO A 77 5.27 5.68 10.85
C PRO A 77 4.96 4.19 11.00
N LYS A 78 5.15 3.66 12.21
CA LYS A 78 4.73 2.31 12.59
C LYS A 78 3.29 2.23 13.07
N GLU A 79 2.70 3.37 13.39
CA GLU A 79 1.31 3.52 13.83
C GLU A 79 0.74 4.78 13.16
N ILE A 80 -0.49 4.69 12.66
CA ILE A 80 -1.21 5.80 12.03
C ILE A 80 -2.57 5.92 12.73
N GLU A 81 -2.88 7.13 13.21
CA GLU A 81 -4.22 7.44 13.73
C GLU A 81 -5.20 7.64 12.56
N PHE A 82 -5.68 6.54 11.97
CA PHE A 82 -6.55 6.58 10.79
C PHE A 82 -7.84 7.39 11.01
N ASP A 83 -8.36 7.48 12.23
CA ASP A 83 -9.49 8.35 12.60
C ASP A 83 -9.22 9.84 12.32
N ARG A 84 -7.95 10.27 12.37
CA ARG A 84 -7.55 11.64 12.05
C ARG A 84 -7.34 11.85 10.56
N VAL A 85 -7.06 10.79 9.81
CA VAL A 85 -6.83 10.87 8.36
C VAL A 85 -8.06 11.42 7.65
N GLU A 86 -9.27 10.94 7.99
CA GLU A 86 -10.52 11.47 7.41
C GLU A 86 -10.64 13.00 7.56
N LYS A 87 -10.32 13.53 8.76
CA LYS A 87 -10.39 14.98 9.01
C LYS A 87 -9.40 15.76 8.15
N ARG A 88 -8.19 15.24 7.99
CA ARG A 88 -7.14 15.86 7.15
C ARG A 88 -7.49 15.80 5.67
N VAL A 89 -8.06 14.69 5.18
CA VAL A 89 -8.57 14.58 3.81
C VAL A 89 -9.65 15.63 3.54
N LYS A 90 -10.57 15.84 4.49
CA LYS A 90 -11.60 16.89 4.37
C LYS A 90 -11.03 18.31 4.31
N GLN A 91 -9.89 18.57 4.95
CA GLN A 91 -9.21 19.87 4.88
C GLN A 91 -8.63 20.16 3.50
N LEU A 92 -8.31 19.12 2.71
CA LEU A 92 -7.84 19.23 1.33
C LEU A 92 -8.97 19.40 0.31
N ARG A 93 -10.22 19.62 0.76
CA ARG A 93 -11.40 19.60 -0.12
C ARG A 93 -11.30 20.59 -1.28
N ASP A 94 -10.88 21.82 -1.04
CA ASP A 94 -10.87 22.83 -2.09
C ASP A 94 -9.78 22.52 -3.14
N ASP A 95 -8.57 22.18 -2.71
CA ASP A 95 -7.48 21.73 -3.60
C ASP A 95 -7.89 20.53 -4.47
N LEU A 96 -8.58 19.54 -3.87
CA LEU A 96 -9.04 18.35 -4.58
C LEU A 96 -10.22 18.65 -5.52
N LYS A 97 -11.08 19.60 -5.14
CA LYS A 97 -12.18 20.06 -5.99
C LYS A 97 -11.63 20.77 -7.22
N ASP A 98 -10.62 21.62 -7.06
CA ASP A 98 -9.95 22.29 -8.17
C ASP A 98 -9.37 21.28 -9.15
N LEU A 99 -8.75 20.19 -8.66
CA LEU A 99 -8.29 19.10 -9.51
C LEU A 99 -9.41 18.39 -10.30
N ILE A 100 -10.63 18.34 -9.75
CA ILE A 100 -11.82 17.79 -10.42
C ILE A 100 -12.35 18.78 -11.47
N THR A 101 -12.46 20.07 -11.14
CA THR A 101 -13.19 21.04 -11.96
C THR A 101 -12.34 21.82 -12.94
N ASP A 102 -11.05 21.97 -12.69
CA ASP A 102 -10.12 22.75 -13.52
C ASP A 102 -9.25 21.83 -14.42
N PRO A 103 -9.43 21.86 -15.76
CA PRO A 103 -8.61 21.09 -16.68
C PRO A 103 -7.12 21.45 -16.69
N GLU A 104 -6.75 22.70 -16.41
CA GLU A 104 -5.35 23.14 -16.41
C GLU A 104 -4.61 22.56 -15.19
N ILE A 105 -5.24 22.61 -14.01
CA ILE A 105 -4.71 21.95 -12.81
C ILE A 105 -4.60 20.44 -13.02
N ARG A 106 -5.66 19.83 -13.60
CA ARG A 106 -5.68 18.39 -13.88
C ARG A 106 -4.60 17.95 -14.86
N THR A 107 -4.41 18.66 -15.97
CA THR A 107 -3.41 18.27 -16.97
C THR A 107 -1.97 18.41 -16.48
N ASN A 108 -1.73 19.23 -15.45
CA ASN A 108 -0.43 19.36 -14.78
C ASN A 108 -0.24 18.39 -13.59
N ASN A 109 -1.30 17.70 -13.13
CA ASN A 109 -1.20 16.75 -12.04
C ASN A 109 -0.40 15.49 -12.44
N ARG A 110 0.56 15.08 -11.60
CA ARG A 110 1.46 13.95 -11.88
C ARG A 110 0.70 12.64 -12.10
N PHE A 111 -0.28 12.33 -11.26
CA PHE A 111 -1.02 11.07 -11.33
C PHE A 111 -1.95 11.02 -12.54
N TRP A 112 -2.61 12.14 -12.88
CA TRP A 112 -3.37 12.23 -14.13
C TRP A 112 -2.49 12.01 -15.36
N VAL A 113 -1.33 12.68 -15.43
CA VAL A 113 -0.38 12.51 -16.55
C VAL A 113 0.09 11.06 -16.67
N GLU A 114 0.38 10.39 -15.55
CA GLU A 114 0.76 8.97 -15.53
C GLU A 114 -0.38 8.09 -16.07
N VAL A 115 -1.61 8.29 -15.62
CA VAL A 115 -2.79 7.54 -16.09
C VAL A 115 -3.00 7.74 -17.60
N MET A 116 -2.93 8.99 -18.10
CA MET A 116 -3.09 9.27 -19.53
C MET A 116 -1.96 8.67 -20.38
N SER A 117 -0.72 8.68 -19.87
CA SER A 117 0.42 8.04 -20.52
C SER A 117 0.22 6.52 -20.63
N GLU A 118 -0.29 5.88 -19.58
CA GLU A 118 -0.61 4.44 -19.58
C GLU A 118 -1.70 4.10 -20.60
N ILE A 119 -2.76 4.91 -20.68
CA ILE A 119 -3.87 4.71 -21.63
C ILE A 119 -3.38 4.88 -23.07
N LYS A 120 -2.55 5.90 -23.33
CA LYS A 120 -1.94 6.11 -24.65
C LYS A 120 -1.09 4.91 -25.09
N LYS A 121 -0.33 4.31 -24.16
CA LYS A 121 0.54 3.16 -24.44
C LYS A 121 -0.24 1.85 -24.67
N LYS A 122 -1.30 1.61 -23.90
CA LYS A 122 -2.09 0.36 -23.94
C LYS A 122 -3.27 0.41 -24.93
N GLY A 123 -3.58 1.58 -25.49
CA GLY A 123 -4.75 1.83 -26.34
C GLY A 123 -6.05 1.99 -25.54
N ALA A 124 -7.02 2.71 -26.09
CA ALA A 124 -8.28 3.05 -25.40
C ALA A 124 -9.09 1.81 -24.96
N LEU A 125 -9.02 0.69 -25.69
CA LEU A 125 -9.72 -0.57 -25.37
C LEU A 125 -9.05 -1.39 -24.26
N GLY A 126 -7.76 -1.12 -23.95
CA GLY A 126 -7.06 -1.72 -22.80
C GLY A 126 -7.36 -1.02 -21.48
N ALA A 127 -7.92 0.20 -21.52
CA ALA A 127 -8.17 1.02 -20.35
C ALA A 127 -9.38 0.54 -19.52
N THR A 128 -10.43 0.05 -20.18
CA THR A 128 -11.65 -0.45 -19.53
C THR A 128 -11.49 -1.87 -18.95
N LYS A 129 -10.50 -2.64 -19.42
CA LYS A 129 -10.13 -3.97 -18.88
C LYS A 129 -9.20 -3.89 -17.65
N MET A 130 -8.93 -2.69 -17.11
CA MET A 130 -8.10 -2.50 -15.92
C MET A 130 -8.81 -2.75 -14.58
N GLN A 131 -10.11 -3.12 -14.56
CA GLN A 131 -10.79 -3.54 -13.32
C GLN A 131 -10.16 -4.80 -12.68
N ASN A 132 -9.46 -5.65 -13.46
CA ASN A 132 -8.91 -6.93 -12.99
C ASN A 132 -7.38 -6.98 -12.88
N GLN A 133 -6.66 -5.87 -13.05
CA GLN A 133 -5.22 -5.86 -12.83
C GLN A 133 -4.84 -5.01 -11.61
N PHE A 134 -4.96 -5.65 -10.45
CA PHE A 134 -4.17 -5.33 -9.24
C PHE A 134 -2.65 -5.23 -9.52
N ALA A 135 -2.17 -5.61 -10.71
CA ALA A 135 -0.76 -5.64 -11.11
C ALA A 135 -0.09 -4.27 -11.32
N ASN A 136 -0.83 -3.16 -11.41
CA ASN A 136 -0.24 -1.81 -11.42
C ASN A 136 -0.08 -1.22 -10.00
N PHE A 137 -0.20 -2.05 -8.96
CA PHE A 137 -0.19 -1.72 -7.53
C PHE A 137 0.82 -0.61 -7.19
N ASP A 138 2.10 -0.76 -7.52
CA ASP A 138 3.17 0.13 -7.02
C ASP A 138 3.00 1.63 -7.31
N LYS A 139 2.27 2.02 -8.37
CA LYS A 139 2.13 3.43 -8.78
C LYS A 139 0.86 4.13 -8.30
N THR A 140 -0.08 3.43 -7.68
CA THR A 140 -1.31 4.05 -7.14
C THR A 140 -1.45 3.85 -5.64
N GLN A 141 -0.52 3.14 -5.00
CA GLN A 141 -0.48 2.97 -3.56
C GLN A 141 -0.24 4.31 -2.84
N PRO A 142 -0.86 4.53 -1.67
CA PRO A 142 -0.75 5.77 -0.91
C PRO A 142 0.56 5.86 -0.09
N GLY A 143 1.63 5.19 -0.52
CA GLY A 143 2.89 5.11 0.23
C GLY A 143 2.74 4.38 1.56
N TYR A 144 3.39 4.90 2.61
CA TYR A 144 3.38 4.29 3.95
C TYR A 144 1.99 4.21 4.59
N TYR A 145 0.97 4.87 4.03
CA TYR A 145 -0.42 4.77 4.51
C TYR A 145 -1.04 3.39 4.25
N GLY A 146 -0.46 2.61 3.33
CA GLY A 146 -0.91 1.25 3.03
C GLY A 146 -2.36 1.16 2.55
N GLU A 147 -2.91 -0.05 2.56
CA GLU A 147 -4.25 -0.32 2.07
C GLU A 147 -5.33 0.22 3.02
N GLN A 148 -5.08 0.20 4.34
CA GLN A 148 -5.99 0.81 5.33
C GLN A 148 -6.15 2.31 5.07
N GLY A 149 -5.04 3.02 4.84
CA GLY A 149 -5.08 4.43 4.50
C GLY A 149 -5.73 4.68 3.14
N ALA A 150 -5.46 3.84 2.14
CA ALA A 150 -6.15 3.91 0.85
C ALA A 150 -7.67 3.82 1.02
N ALA A 151 -8.15 2.87 1.83
CA ALA A 151 -9.57 2.67 2.09
C ALA A 151 -10.21 3.88 2.79
N VAL A 152 -9.56 4.42 3.83
CA VAL A 152 -10.04 5.62 4.54
C VAL A 152 -10.08 6.84 3.63
N ILE A 153 -9.00 7.08 2.87
CA ILE A 153 -8.92 8.19 1.91
C ILE A 153 -10.02 8.03 0.86
N GLN A 154 -10.12 6.86 0.22
CA GLN A 154 -11.10 6.59 -0.82
C GLN A 154 -12.52 6.78 -0.29
N ASN A 155 -12.89 6.17 0.84
CA ASN A 155 -14.23 6.32 1.42
C ASN A 155 -14.56 7.81 1.70
N THR A 156 -13.59 8.55 2.25
CA THR A 156 -13.75 9.99 2.49
C THR A 156 -13.99 10.77 1.19
N LEU A 157 -13.22 10.46 0.14
CA LEU A 157 -13.38 11.08 -1.18
C LEU A 157 -14.73 10.74 -1.82
N TYR A 158 -15.21 9.50 -1.71
CA TYR A 158 -16.53 9.10 -2.21
C TYR A 158 -17.67 9.88 -1.52
N ASN A 159 -17.52 10.16 -0.22
CA ASN A 159 -18.49 10.96 0.53
C ASN A 159 -18.42 12.45 0.16
N MET A 160 -17.23 12.99 -0.08
CA MET A 160 -17.04 14.40 -0.44
C MET A 160 -17.39 14.71 -1.90
N PHE A 161 -17.07 13.77 -2.80
CA PHE A 161 -17.21 13.88 -4.25
C PHE A 161 -17.82 12.59 -4.80
N PRO A 162 -19.13 12.37 -4.63
CA PRO A 162 -19.78 11.16 -5.12
C PRO A 162 -19.56 10.99 -6.63
N PRO A 163 -19.16 9.79 -7.12
CA PRO A 163 -18.93 9.53 -8.54
C PRO A 163 -20.08 9.96 -9.45
N SER A 164 -21.32 9.82 -8.98
CA SER A 164 -22.55 10.20 -9.70
C SER A 164 -22.69 11.70 -9.94
N MET A 165 -21.95 12.53 -9.21
CA MET A 165 -21.98 13.99 -9.32
C MET A 165 -20.83 14.55 -10.15
N MET A 166 -19.86 13.71 -10.58
CA MET A 166 -18.74 14.16 -11.42
C MET A 166 -19.15 14.21 -12.89
N ASP A 167 -18.72 15.27 -13.59
CA ASP A 167 -18.88 15.34 -15.04
C ASP A 167 -17.92 14.36 -15.72
N GLN A 168 -18.46 13.24 -16.19
CA GLN A 168 -17.72 12.23 -16.92
C GLN A 168 -17.03 12.78 -18.18
N ASN A 169 -17.60 13.83 -18.82
CA ASN A 169 -16.99 14.39 -20.03
C ASN A 169 -15.67 15.11 -19.72
N ALA A 170 -15.57 15.75 -18.56
CA ALA A 170 -14.36 16.46 -18.13
C ALA A 170 -13.18 15.50 -17.87
N ILE A 171 -13.44 14.27 -17.42
CA ILE A 171 -12.42 13.30 -16.99
C ILE A 171 -12.24 12.13 -17.96
N LYS A 172 -12.75 12.24 -19.20
CA LYS A 172 -12.47 11.25 -20.25
C LYS A 172 -10.96 11.05 -20.44
N PRO A 173 -10.51 9.82 -20.75
CA PRO A 173 -11.31 8.64 -21.08
C PRO A 173 -11.60 7.71 -19.87
N ILE A 174 -11.36 8.13 -18.62
CA ILE A 174 -11.55 7.26 -17.45
C ILE A 174 -12.89 7.50 -16.76
N SER A 175 -13.34 6.52 -15.97
CA SER A 175 -14.57 6.67 -15.17
C SER A 175 -14.33 7.55 -13.94
N PRO A 176 -15.38 8.15 -13.34
CA PRO A 176 -15.26 8.84 -12.06
C PRO A 176 -14.64 7.97 -10.95
N ALA A 177 -15.00 6.69 -10.89
CA ALA A 177 -14.42 5.76 -9.92
C ALA A 177 -12.90 5.56 -10.14
N ASP A 178 -12.47 5.40 -11.38
CA ASP A 178 -11.05 5.31 -11.73
C ASP A 178 -10.31 6.61 -11.44
N PHE A 179 -10.94 7.77 -11.67
CA PHE A 179 -10.36 9.07 -11.35
C PHE A 179 -10.13 9.21 -9.84
N ILE A 180 -11.10 8.82 -9.00
CA ILE A 180 -10.90 8.79 -7.54
C ILE A 180 -9.72 7.87 -7.20
N ALA A 181 -9.79 6.60 -7.62
CA ALA A 181 -8.84 5.58 -7.19
C ALA A 181 -7.40 5.82 -7.70
N ARG A 182 -7.25 6.35 -8.92
CA ARG A 182 -5.94 6.45 -9.59
C ARG A 182 -5.35 7.86 -9.61
N VAL A 183 -6.13 8.88 -9.25
CA VAL A 183 -5.68 10.27 -9.25
C VAL A 183 -5.91 10.91 -7.89
N LEU A 184 -7.16 10.95 -7.39
CA LEU A 184 -7.44 11.65 -6.14
C LEU A 184 -6.86 10.95 -4.91
N VAL A 185 -6.96 9.61 -4.81
CA VAL A 185 -6.36 8.85 -3.71
C VAL A 185 -4.85 9.08 -3.61
N PRO A 186 -4.04 8.86 -4.66
CA PRO A 186 -2.59 9.07 -4.56
C PRO A 186 -2.21 10.55 -4.43
N GLU A 187 -2.96 11.50 -5.00
CA GLU A 187 -2.73 12.94 -4.75
C GLU A 187 -3.02 13.32 -3.30
N THR A 188 -4.09 12.78 -2.72
CA THR A 188 -4.42 13.03 -1.32
C THR A 188 -3.34 12.45 -0.40
N ALA A 189 -2.91 11.21 -0.65
CA ALA A 189 -1.81 10.61 0.09
C ALA A 189 -0.51 11.42 -0.05
N LEU A 190 -0.21 11.94 -1.25
CA LEU A 190 0.93 12.82 -1.48
C LEU A 190 0.88 14.08 -0.61
N CYS A 191 -0.29 14.73 -0.53
CA CYS A 191 -0.49 15.90 0.32
C CYS A 191 -0.34 15.58 1.81
N LEU A 192 -0.91 14.47 2.28
CA LEU A 192 -0.78 14.02 3.67
C LEU A 192 0.68 13.73 4.02
N ILE A 193 1.43 13.04 3.15
CA ILE A 193 2.86 12.77 3.34
C ILE A 193 3.67 14.06 3.37
N ALA A 194 3.34 15.02 2.50
CA ALA A 194 4.00 16.33 2.48
C ALA A 194 3.80 17.09 3.80
N GLU A 195 2.59 17.03 4.37
CA GLU A 195 2.27 17.60 5.67
C GLU A 195 3.03 16.90 6.81
N ASP A 196 2.98 15.56 6.86
CA ASP A 196 3.61 14.74 7.89
C ASP A 196 5.14 14.95 7.93
N CYS A 197 5.76 14.97 6.76
CA CYS A 197 7.19 15.14 6.61
C CYS A 197 7.63 16.61 6.54
N LYS A 198 6.69 17.57 6.62
CA LYS A 198 6.92 19.02 6.49
C LYS A 198 7.81 19.35 5.28
N THR A 199 7.46 18.80 4.12
CA THR A 199 8.28 18.85 2.91
C THR A 199 7.47 19.23 1.68
N HIS A 200 8.15 19.55 0.58
CA HIS A 200 7.48 19.86 -0.68
C HIS A 200 6.94 18.60 -1.36
N LYS A 201 5.87 18.76 -2.17
CA LYS A 201 5.26 17.67 -2.94
C LYS A 201 6.26 16.86 -3.77
N SER A 202 7.32 17.47 -4.30
CA SER A 202 8.35 16.76 -5.07
C SER A 202 9.13 15.73 -4.23
N GLN A 203 9.46 16.05 -2.99
CA GLN A 203 10.14 15.15 -2.07
C GLN A 203 9.15 14.16 -1.43
N ALA A 204 7.94 14.62 -1.09
CA ALA A 204 6.87 13.75 -0.62
C ALA A 204 6.50 12.67 -1.66
N LEU A 205 6.59 12.97 -2.95
CA LEU A 205 6.35 11.99 -4.02
C LEU A 205 7.40 10.88 -4.01
N LYS A 206 8.67 11.19 -3.72
CA LYS A 206 9.71 10.16 -3.56
C LYS A 206 9.39 9.27 -2.36
N ILE A 207 9.03 9.87 -1.22
CA ILE A 207 8.63 9.13 -0.02
C ILE A 207 7.43 8.24 -0.33
N LEU A 208 6.39 8.77 -0.98
CA LEU A 208 5.20 8.03 -1.40
C LEU A 208 5.59 6.80 -2.22
N ARG A 209 6.47 6.94 -3.22
CA ARG A 209 6.90 5.82 -4.08
C ARG A 209 7.77 4.81 -3.35
N GLU A 210 8.74 5.27 -2.56
CA GLU A 210 9.66 4.39 -1.83
C GLU A 210 8.96 3.61 -0.71
N SER A 211 7.92 4.20 -0.11
CA SER A 211 7.22 3.62 1.04
C SER A 211 6.01 2.75 0.69
N SER A 212 5.66 2.59 -0.59
CA SER A 212 4.49 1.79 -1.00
C SER A 212 4.56 0.34 -0.51
N ALA A 213 5.70 -0.34 -0.71
CA ALA A 213 5.87 -1.72 -0.28
C ALA A 213 5.84 -1.85 1.25
N TYR A 214 6.32 -0.82 1.97
CA TYR A 214 6.25 -0.76 3.41
C TYR A 214 4.82 -0.62 3.89
N GLY A 215 4.07 0.35 3.36
CA GLY A 215 2.68 0.58 3.72
C GLY A 215 1.80 -0.64 3.47
N ALA A 216 1.96 -1.31 2.32
CA ALA A 216 1.20 -2.52 2.00
C ALA A 216 1.43 -3.67 3.00
N ALA A 217 2.65 -3.81 3.52
CA ALA A 217 2.98 -4.86 4.50
C ALA A 217 2.68 -4.45 5.95
N MET A 218 2.74 -3.14 6.25
CA MET A 218 2.54 -2.60 7.60
C MET A 218 1.06 -2.36 7.92
N PHE A 219 0.27 -1.89 6.95
CA PHE A 219 -1.14 -1.52 7.10
C PHE A 219 -2.01 -2.14 5.98
N PRO A 220 -2.16 -3.49 5.94
CA PRO A 220 -2.99 -4.19 4.96
C PRO A 220 -4.49 -4.00 5.22
N ALA A 221 -5.35 -4.16 4.20
CA ALA A 221 -6.78 -3.88 4.31
C ALA A 221 -7.50 -4.78 5.35
N ASP A 222 -7.05 -6.03 5.48
CA ASP A 222 -7.62 -7.01 6.41
C ASP A 222 -6.57 -7.41 7.46
N ASP A 223 -6.78 -6.94 8.69
CA ASP A 223 -6.10 -7.45 9.87
C ASP A 223 -6.77 -8.77 10.29
N GLY A 224 -6.43 -9.87 9.61
CA GLY A 224 -6.92 -11.22 9.96
C GLY A 224 -6.78 -11.61 11.45
#